data_AF-A0A1Z5RMZ0-F1
#
_entry.id   AF-A0A1Z5RMZ0-F1
#
_cell.length_a   1.000
_cell.length_b   1.000
_cell.length_c   1.000
_cell.angle_alpha   90.00
_cell.angle_beta   90.00
_cell.angle_gamma   90.00
#
_symmetry.space_group_name_H-M   'P 1'
#
loop_
_entity.id
_entity.type
_entity.pdbx_description
1 polymer ?
#
loop_
_entity_poly.entity_id
_entity_poly.type
_entity_poly.pdbx_seq_one_letter_code
_entity_poly.pdbx_strand_id
1 'polypeptide(L)'
;MGVYQGHLQGWRHLEKVKYEARLEDGTVVSKSDGVEFTVRDGVFCPAISKAVKTMKKNEKAHLTVMPQYGFGVKGRPTSGEEASVPPNATLHIDLQVVSWRTVTELGNDKKVLKKILKEGEGYDRPNDCAIVRVKLIGKLEDGTLFVKKGHDGEEPFEFKTDEDQVIEGLDKAVLSMKKGEVALVIIPPHHAFGTNETNQDLAMVPPNSSVYYEMELVSFDKEKDSWDLKNIAEKIEAAAKKKEEGNVWFKVGKYARASKRYEKALSFIEYDSSFSEEEKQLSKPLKISCKLNNAACKLRLNDYKEAKELCTEVLESDSTNVKALYRRAQAHMHLVDLDLAEADIKKALEIDPDNRDVKMGYRRLKEKVKEYKRRDAKLYGNMISKLSKLEDTEDNDQMSQALNKKHGLLWPLTEMLRRFFTTDGSKGSTLWLVLRLLIPMGPKAFWALFSHPDRGRPTLHGWWAPVAQRYKGRWGAGARGTRFTAQPFPPPTS
;
A
#
# COMPACT_ATOMS: atom_id res chain seq x y z
N MET A 1 -31.22 -26.91 21.20
CA MET A 1 -30.95 -26.10 19.98
C MET A 1 -30.01 -24.97 20.37
N GLY A 2 -28.74 -25.09 19.98
CA GLY A 2 -27.70 -24.13 20.35
C GLY A 2 -27.83 -22.84 19.56
N VAL A 3 -28.05 -21.73 20.26
CA VAL A 3 -28.05 -20.39 19.67
C VAL A 3 -26.59 -19.93 19.58
N TYR A 4 -26.19 -19.57 18.37
CA TYR A 4 -24.90 -19.00 18.00
C TYR A 4 -24.38 -17.99 19.04
N GLN A 5 -23.40 -18.42 19.84
CA GLN A 5 -22.40 -17.52 20.44
C GLN A 5 -21.40 -17.12 19.34
N GLY A 6 -21.86 -16.35 18.36
CA GLY A 6 -21.02 -15.74 17.35
C GLY A 6 -20.55 -14.37 17.84
N HIS A 7 -19.26 -14.26 18.15
CA HIS A 7 -18.46 -13.03 18.33
C HIS A 7 -19.18 -11.68 18.15
N LEU A 8 -19.75 -11.15 19.24
CA LEU A 8 -20.16 -9.74 19.39
C LEU A 8 -18.97 -8.77 19.60
N GLN A 9 -17.75 -9.13 19.17
CA GLN A 9 -16.53 -8.39 19.49
C GLN A 9 -16.17 -7.26 18.50
N GLY A 10 -16.99 -7.01 17.47
CA GLY A 10 -16.67 -6.03 16.42
C GLY A 10 -17.72 -4.95 16.13
N TRP A 11 -18.95 -5.08 16.64
CA TRP A 11 -20.06 -4.19 16.28
C TRP A 11 -20.26 -3.14 17.38
N ARG A 12 -20.12 -1.86 17.04
CA ARG A 12 -20.56 -0.77 17.92
C ARG A 12 -22.07 -0.65 17.79
N HIS A 13 -22.81 -1.24 18.71
CA HIS A 13 -24.22 -0.90 18.88
C HIS A 13 -24.32 0.34 19.76
N LEU A 14 -24.94 1.38 19.21
CA LEU A 14 -25.34 2.56 19.98
C LEU A 14 -26.71 2.25 20.60
N GLU A 15 -26.71 2.05 21.90
CA GLU A 15 -27.89 1.69 22.69
C GLU A 15 -28.55 2.96 23.20
N LYS A 16 -29.84 3.13 22.94
CA LYS A 16 -30.68 4.14 23.58
C LYS A 16 -31.45 3.47 24.71
N VAL A 17 -31.19 3.87 25.95
CA VAL A 17 -31.82 3.30 27.14
C VAL A 17 -32.51 4.36 27.99
N LYS A 18 -33.55 3.94 28.69
CA LYS A 18 -34.08 4.66 29.85
C LYS A 18 -33.68 3.90 31.09
N TYR A 19 -33.27 4.59 32.13
CA TYR A 19 -33.01 3.93 33.40
C TYR A 19 -33.31 4.82 34.59
N GLU A 20 -33.61 4.18 35.71
CA GLU A 20 -33.70 4.81 37.02
C GLU A 20 -32.96 3.91 38.03
N ALA A 21 -31.87 4.43 38.59
CA ALA A 21 -31.02 3.74 39.55
C ALA A 21 -31.30 4.22 40.96
N ARG A 22 -31.52 3.29 41.88
CA ARG A 22 -31.87 3.52 43.29
C ARG A 22 -30.93 2.75 44.23
N LEU A 23 -30.74 3.29 45.43
CA LEU A 23 -30.19 2.55 46.58
C LEU A 23 -31.25 1.62 47.20
N GLU A 24 -30.83 0.74 48.11
CA GLU A 24 -31.73 -0.16 48.85
C GLU A 24 -32.78 0.59 49.69
N ASP A 25 -32.46 1.82 50.14
CA ASP A 25 -33.38 2.69 50.88
C ASP A 25 -34.40 3.43 49.97
N GLY A 26 -34.34 3.21 48.66
CA GLY A 26 -35.21 3.83 47.66
C GLY A 26 -34.71 5.17 47.11
N THR A 27 -33.59 5.71 47.61
CA THR A 27 -33.02 6.97 47.13
C THR A 27 -32.58 6.83 45.67
N VAL A 28 -33.12 7.67 44.78
CA VAL A 28 -32.73 7.74 43.37
C VAL A 28 -31.36 8.41 43.26
N VAL A 29 -30.38 7.69 42.70
CA VAL A 29 -29.00 8.17 42.54
C VAL A 29 -28.68 8.64 41.12
N SER A 30 -29.40 8.13 40.13
CA SER A 30 -29.32 8.61 38.75
C SER A 30 -30.55 8.17 37.95
N LYS A 31 -30.93 8.99 36.96
CA LYS A 31 -32.07 8.72 36.08
C LYS A 31 -31.79 9.28 34.68
N SER A 32 -32.25 8.58 33.66
CA SER A 32 -32.26 9.07 32.29
C SER A 32 -33.48 8.58 31.51
N ASP A 33 -34.10 9.48 30.75
CA ASP A 33 -35.25 9.19 29.88
C ASP A 33 -34.87 8.89 28.41
N GLY A 34 -33.58 8.66 28.12
CA GLY A 34 -33.18 8.25 26.77
C GLY A 34 -31.72 8.51 26.42
N VAL A 35 -30.79 8.15 27.28
CA VAL A 35 -29.34 8.27 27.00
C VAL A 35 -28.92 7.32 25.88
N GLU A 36 -28.14 7.85 24.93
CA GLU A 36 -27.46 7.05 23.91
C GLU A 36 -26.01 6.80 24.35
N PHE A 37 -25.57 5.54 24.33
CA PHE A 37 -24.19 5.18 24.66
C PHE A 37 -23.71 4.00 23.81
N THR A 38 -22.40 3.86 23.64
CA THR A 38 -21.84 2.61 23.07
C THR A 38 -21.60 1.61 24.18
N VAL A 39 -21.88 0.32 23.92
CA VAL A 39 -21.69 -0.75 24.91
C VAL A 39 -20.25 -0.82 25.46
N ARG A 40 -19.26 -0.30 24.72
CA ARG A 40 -17.85 -0.22 25.13
C ARG A 40 -17.60 0.91 26.13
N ASP A 41 -18.13 2.09 25.85
CA ASP A 41 -17.91 3.28 26.70
C ASP A 41 -18.74 3.19 27.99
N GLY A 42 -19.85 2.47 27.92
CA GLY A 42 -20.76 2.23 29.04
C GLY A 42 -21.57 3.46 29.44
N VAL A 43 -22.46 3.28 30.41
CA VAL A 43 -23.27 4.37 30.96
C VAL A 43 -23.52 4.11 32.43
N PHE A 44 -23.34 5.14 33.25
CA PHE A 44 -23.52 5.16 34.71
C PHE A 44 -22.71 4.11 35.49
N CYS A 45 -22.98 2.81 35.32
CA CYS A 45 -22.23 1.72 35.92
C CYS A 45 -22.02 0.52 34.96
N PRO A 46 -21.01 -0.33 35.19
CA PRO A 46 -20.69 -1.47 34.32
C PRO A 46 -21.84 -2.48 34.14
N ALA A 47 -22.76 -2.60 35.11
CA ALA A 47 -23.87 -3.52 35.05
C ALA A 47 -24.84 -3.23 33.90
N ILE A 48 -25.10 -1.95 33.60
CA ILE A 48 -26.01 -1.57 32.50
C ILE A 48 -25.46 -2.11 31.17
N SER A 49 -24.17 -1.92 30.90
CA SER A 49 -23.52 -2.40 29.68
C SER A 49 -23.51 -3.93 29.55
N LYS A 50 -23.58 -4.66 30.66
CA LYS A 50 -23.72 -6.12 30.65
C LYS A 50 -25.16 -6.55 30.39
N ALA A 51 -26.13 -5.89 31.03
CA ALA A 51 -27.55 -6.20 30.89
C ALA A 51 -28.08 -5.92 29.48
N VAL A 52 -27.73 -4.78 28.87
CA VAL A 52 -28.21 -4.44 27.52
C VAL A 52 -27.82 -5.47 26.46
N LYS A 53 -26.71 -6.20 26.65
CA LYS A 53 -26.27 -7.27 25.73
C LYS A 53 -27.22 -8.48 25.70
N THR A 54 -28.05 -8.64 26.73
CA THR A 54 -28.98 -9.77 26.85
C THR A 54 -30.44 -9.37 26.60
N MET A 55 -30.72 -8.07 26.47
CA MET A 55 -32.07 -7.52 26.34
C MET A 55 -32.48 -7.35 24.88
N LYS A 56 -33.79 -7.40 24.62
CA LYS A 56 -34.42 -7.14 23.32
C LYS A 56 -34.98 -5.72 23.23
N LYS A 57 -35.41 -5.32 22.03
CA LYS A 57 -35.93 -3.97 21.78
C LYS A 57 -37.20 -3.76 22.60
N ASN A 58 -37.30 -2.61 23.26
CA ASN A 58 -38.37 -2.24 24.18
C ASN A 58 -38.47 -3.09 25.47
N GLU A 59 -37.55 -4.03 25.71
CA GLU A 59 -37.55 -4.84 26.92
C GLU A 59 -37.27 -3.96 28.15
N LYS A 60 -37.99 -4.26 29.24
CA LYS A 60 -37.78 -3.67 30.56
C LYS A 60 -37.25 -4.75 31.50
N ALA A 61 -36.23 -4.41 32.26
CA ALA A 61 -35.62 -5.30 33.26
C ALA A 61 -35.42 -4.54 34.57
N HIS A 62 -35.64 -5.23 35.69
CA HIS A 62 -35.23 -4.76 37.00
C HIS A 62 -33.93 -5.47 37.38
N LEU A 63 -32.87 -4.71 37.63
CA LEU A 63 -31.54 -5.23 37.92
C LEU A 63 -31.20 -5.00 39.39
N THR A 64 -30.87 -6.07 40.10
CA THR A 64 -30.19 -5.98 41.41
C THR A 64 -28.68 -6.07 41.17
N VAL A 65 -27.99 -4.95 41.32
CA VAL A 65 -26.58 -4.78 40.97
C VAL A 65 -25.73 -4.81 42.23
N MET A 66 -25.00 -5.91 42.39
CA MET A 66 -24.00 -6.05 43.45
C MET A 66 -22.87 -5.01 43.32
N PRO A 67 -22.22 -4.61 44.42
CA PRO A 67 -21.22 -3.54 44.40
C PRO A 67 -20.10 -3.75 43.37
N GLN A 68 -19.63 -4.98 43.16
CA GLN A 68 -18.58 -5.31 42.18
C GLN A 68 -18.97 -5.03 40.71
N TYR A 69 -20.26 -4.89 40.43
CA TYR A 69 -20.78 -4.52 39.10
C TYR A 69 -21.32 -3.08 39.04
N GLY A 70 -21.37 -2.40 40.18
CA GLY A 70 -21.68 -0.98 40.34
C GLY A 70 -20.42 -0.14 40.55
N PHE A 71 -20.24 0.37 41.78
CA PHE A 71 -19.14 1.27 42.16
C PHE A 71 -18.16 0.69 43.22
N GLY A 72 -18.37 -0.54 43.64
CA GLY A 72 -17.48 -1.32 44.51
C GLY A 72 -17.20 -0.67 45.87
N VAL A 73 -16.05 -1.04 46.45
CA VAL A 73 -15.56 -0.56 47.75
C VAL A 73 -15.32 0.94 47.85
N LYS A 74 -15.19 1.64 46.73
CA LYS A 74 -14.96 3.10 46.74
C LYS A 74 -16.26 3.89 46.71
N GLY A 75 -17.36 3.30 46.26
CA GLY A 75 -18.57 4.03 45.95
C GLY A 75 -18.31 5.08 44.86
N ARG A 76 -19.15 6.11 44.82
CA ARG A 76 -19.03 7.22 43.88
C ARG A 76 -19.44 8.54 44.58
N PRO A 77 -18.61 9.58 44.56
CA PRO A 77 -19.03 10.90 45.04
C PRO A 77 -20.05 11.55 44.09
N THR A 78 -20.79 12.54 44.57
CA THR A 78 -21.73 13.33 43.76
C THR A 78 -21.04 13.89 42.51
N SER A 79 -21.70 13.80 41.36
CA SER A 79 -21.13 14.18 40.07
C SER A 79 -22.20 14.77 39.16
N GLY A 80 -22.21 16.08 39.00
CA GLY A 80 -23.24 16.78 38.24
C GLY A 80 -24.61 16.62 38.91
N GLU A 81 -25.59 16.14 38.16
CA GLU A 81 -26.96 15.88 38.63
C GLU A 81 -27.13 14.51 39.33
N GLU A 82 -26.09 13.68 39.35
CA GLU A 82 -26.13 12.33 39.92
C GLU A 82 -25.67 12.35 41.39
N ALA A 83 -26.46 11.74 42.27
CA ALA A 83 -26.20 11.71 43.70
C ALA A 83 -25.04 10.77 44.07
N SER A 84 -24.49 10.94 45.26
CA SER A 84 -23.43 10.06 45.77
C SER A 84 -23.92 8.62 45.97
N VAL A 85 -23.10 7.66 45.59
CA VAL A 85 -23.31 6.23 45.87
C VAL A 85 -22.34 5.81 46.98
N PRO A 86 -22.82 5.27 48.12
CA PRO A 86 -21.96 4.82 49.20
C PRO A 86 -21.01 3.68 48.80
N PRO A 87 -19.87 3.53 49.49
CA PRO A 87 -19.04 2.33 49.43
C PRO A 87 -19.85 1.05 49.62
N ASN A 88 -19.59 0.03 48.79
CA ASN A 88 -20.25 -1.28 48.87
C ASN A 88 -21.78 -1.25 48.76
N ALA A 89 -22.38 -0.22 48.16
CA ALA A 89 -23.83 -0.15 47.97
C ALA A 89 -24.30 -1.09 46.85
N THR A 90 -25.39 -1.82 47.11
CA THR A 90 -26.20 -2.50 46.09
C THR A 90 -27.10 -1.47 45.39
N LEU A 91 -27.28 -1.60 44.08
CA LEU A 91 -28.18 -0.74 43.31
C LEU A 91 -29.36 -1.52 42.75
N HIS A 92 -30.54 -0.93 42.80
CA HIS A 92 -31.72 -1.37 42.07
C HIS A 92 -31.90 -0.49 40.84
N ILE A 93 -31.79 -1.06 39.63
CA ILE A 93 -31.87 -0.31 38.38
C ILE A 93 -33.04 -0.83 37.56
N ASP A 94 -34.05 0.02 37.38
CA ASP A 94 -35.07 -0.20 36.36
C ASP A 94 -34.50 0.26 35.02
N LEU A 95 -34.30 -0.67 34.10
CA LEU A 95 -33.65 -0.44 32.81
C LEU A 95 -34.62 -0.78 31.68
N GLN A 96 -34.70 0.06 30.66
CA GLN A 96 -35.42 -0.19 29.43
C GLN A 96 -34.51 0.06 28.22
N VAL A 97 -34.38 -0.93 27.33
CA VAL A 97 -33.74 -0.73 26.03
C VAL A 97 -34.78 -0.16 25.06
N VAL A 98 -34.65 1.09 24.66
CA VAL A 98 -35.58 1.76 23.73
C VAL A 98 -35.28 1.34 22.30
N SER A 99 -34.02 1.42 21.91
CA SER A 99 -33.57 1.06 20.55
C SER A 99 -32.06 0.95 20.51
N TRP A 100 -31.51 0.02 19.73
CA TRP A 100 -30.12 0.07 19.31
C TRP A 100 -30.00 0.51 17.86
N ARG A 101 -28.85 1.07 17.51
CA ARG A 101 -28.46 1.31 16.11
C ARG A 101 -27.09 0.74 15.85
N THR A 102 -26.93 0.12 14.69
CA THR A 102 -25.64 -0.35 14.22
C THR A 102 -24.79 0.84 13.78
N VAL A 103 -23.61 0.98 14.38
CA VAL A 103 -22.61 1.97 13.99
C VAL A 103 -21.43 1.26 13.32
N THR A 104 -21.16 1.65 12.07
CA THR A 104 -20.06 1.13 11.26
C THR A 104 -19.03 2.22 11.06
N GLU A 105 -17.77 1.89 11.30
CA GLU A 105 -16.63 2.75 10.96
C GLU A 105 -16.18 2.45 9.52
N LEU A 106 -16.02 3.49 8.72
CA LEU A 106 -15.73 3.39 7.30
C LEU A 106 -14.35 4.00 6.97
N GLY A 107 -13.75 3.49 5.90
CA GLY A 107 -12.41 3.89 5.44
C GLY A 107 -11.28 3.21 6.22
N ASN A 108 -10.06 3.33 5.68
CA ASN A 108 -8.86 2.72 6.26
C ASN A 108 -8.52 3.30 7.64
N ASP A 109 -8.83 4.58 7.85
CA ASP A 109 -8.62 5.28 9.11
C ASP A 109 -9.80 5.17 10.09
N LYS A 110 -10.92 4.55 9.65
CA LYS A 110 -12.11 4.27 10.49
C LYS A 110 -12.75 5.51 11.11
N LYS A 111 -12.59 6.69 10.47
CA LYS A 111 -13.06 7.95 11.04
C LYS A 111 -14.44 8.40 10.54
N VAL A 112 -14.88 7.92 9.38
CA VAL A 112 -16.25 8.17 8.91
C VAL A 112 -17.18 7.19 9.64
N LEU A 113 -18.16 7.71 10.37
CA LEU A 113 -19.10 6.89 11.14
C LEU A 113 -20.43 6.82 10.41
N LYS A 114 -20.98 5.62 10.24
CA LYS A 114 -22.32 5.39 9.69
C LYS A 114 -23.21 4.74 10.74
N LYS A 115 -24.28 5.41 11.15
CA LYS A 115 -25.32 4.91 12.05
C LYS A 115 -26.56 4.54 11.23
N ILE A 116 -26.88 3.25 11.14
CA ILE A 116 -28.04 2.78 10.37
C ILE A 116 -29.32 3.20 11.10
N LEU A 117 -30.20 3.93 10.41
CA LEU A 117 -31.51 4.39 10.90
C LEU A 117 -32.63 3.45 10.45
N LYS A 118 -32.55 2.94 9.22
CA LYS A 118 -33.42 1.92 8.63
C LYS A 118 -32.56 0.94 7.84
N GLU A 119 -32.71 -0.35 8.12
CA GLU A 119 -32.02 -1.40 7.38
C GLU A 119 -32.48 -1.43 5.91
N GLY A 120 -31.52 -1.63 5.01
CA GLY A 120 -31.81 -1.84 3.59
C GLY A 120 -32.15 -3.31 3.27
N GLU A 121 -32.60 -3.52 2.06
CA GLU A 121 -33.03 -4.80 1.51
C GLU A 121 -31.91 -5.44 0.69
N GLY A 122 -31.93 -6.77 0.61
CA GLY A 122 -30.97 -7.55 -0.16
C GLY A 122 -29.58 -7.65 0.47
N TYR A 123 -28.64 -8.18 -0.32
CA TYR A 123 -27.25 -8.40 0.07
C TYR A 123 -26.26 -7.58 -0.75
N ASP A 124 -26.67 -7.12 -1.93
CA ASP A 124 -25.84 -6.32 -2.82
C ASP A 124 -25.58 -4.92 -2.27
N ARG A 125 -24.43 -4.38 -2.68
CA ARG A 125 -23.99 -3.01 -2.44
C ARG A 125 -23.44 -2.43 -3.74
N PRO A 126 -23.44 -1.09 -3.89
CA PRO A 126 -22.75 -0.44 -5.00
C PRO A 126 -21.27 -0.82 -5.01
N ASN A 127 -20.69 -0.99 -6.20
CA ASN A 127 -19.25 -1.13 -6.40
C ASN A 127 -18.64 0.19 -6.91
N ASP A 128 -17.31 0.24 -7.04
CA ASP A 128 -16.61 1.36 -7.67
C ASP A 128 -17.19 1.59 -9.08
N CYS A 129 -17.43 2.85 -9.46
CA CYS A 129 -18.09 3.27 -10.70
C CYS A 129 -19.58 2.96 -10.84
N ALA A 130 -20.25 2.45 -9.79
CA ALA A 130 -21.69 2.30 -9.81
C ALA A 130 -22.40 3.66 -9.93
N ILE A 131 -23.52 3.67 -10.65
CA ILE A 131 -24.45 4.81 -10.63
C ILE A 131 -25.37 4.62 -9.44
N VAL A 132 -25.40 5.59 -8.54
CA VAL A 132 -26.21 5.53 -7.32
C VAL A 132 -27.22 6.66 -7.29
N ARG A 133 -28.41 6.38 -6.78
CA ARG A 133 -29.52 7.32 -6.65
C ARG A 133 -29.86 7.44 -5.18
N VAL A 134 -29.66 8.62 -4.61
CA VAL A 134 -29.79 8.86 -3.17
C VAL A 134 -30.70 10.03 -2.86
N LYS A 135 -31.29 10.01 -1.67
CA LYS A 135 -31.83 11.23 -1.05
C LYS A 135 -30.91 11.60 0.10
N LEU A 136 -30.56 12.88 0.22
CA LEU A 136 -29.62 13.31 1.25
C LEU A 136 -29.99 14.66 1.83
N ILE A 137 -29.69 14.80 3.13
CA ILE A 137 -29.81 16.03 3.90
C ILE A 137 -28.51 16.21 4.67
N GLY A 138 -27.75 17.25 4.36
CA GLY A 138 -26.50 17.60 5.04
C GLY A 138 -26.70 18.74 6.05
N LYS A 139 -26.18 18.54 7.26
CA LYS A 139 -26.25 19.46 8.39
C LYS A 139 -24.88 19.67 9.04
N LEU A 140 -24.66 20.87 9.56
CA LEU A 140 -23.57 21.16 10.49
C LEU A 140 -23.91 20.66 11.90
N GLU A 141 -22.93 20.69 12.81
CA GLU A 141 -23.08 20.24 14.20
C GLU A 141 -24.14 21.05 14.97
N ASP A 142 -24.28 22.34 14.65
CA ASP A 142 -25.29 23.23 15.22
C ASP A 142 -26.71 23.01 14.66
N GLY A 143 -26.87 22.07 13.72
CA GLY A 143 -28.13 21.74 13.05
C GLY A 143 -28.39 22.52 11.77
N THR A 144 -27.54 23.47 11.37
CA THR A 144 -27.70 24.27 10.16
C THR A 144 -27.71 23.38 8.92
N LEU A 145 -28.81 23.43 8.17
CA LEU A 145 -28.97 22.73 6.89
C LEU A 145 -28.17 23.43 5.80
N PHE A 146 -27.22 22.73 5.18
CA PHE A 146 -26.41 23.29 4.10
C PHE A 146 -26.70 22.66 2.72
N VAL A 147 -27.29 21.46 2.69
CA VAL A 147 -27.70 20.80 1.44
C VAL A 147 -28.89 19.87 1.68
N LYS A 148 -29.80 19.81 0.71
CA LYS A 148 -30.94 18.89 0.66
C LYS A 148 -31.17 18.51 -0.80
N LYS A 149 -31.11 17.22 -1.15
CA LYS A 149 -31.27 16.74 -2.53
C LYS A 149 -32.12 15.48 -2.61
N GLY A 150 -32.97 15.38 -3.63
CA GLY A 150 -33.85 14.22 -3.85
C GLY A 150 -35.04 14.15 -2.89
N HIS A 151 -35.42 15.29 -2.33
CA HIS A 151 -36.57 15.45 -1.42
C HIS A 151 -37.58 16.42 -2.04
N ASP A 152 -38.72 16.63 -1.37
CA ASP A 152 -39.72 17.64 -1.74
C ASP A 152 -40.28 17.53 -3.18
N GLY A 153 -40.36 16.30 -3.70
CA GLY A 153 -40.86 16.02 -5.05
C GLY A 153 -39.78 16.02 -6.14
N GLU A 154 -38.52 16.27 -5.78
CA GLU A 154 -37.37 16.14 -6.68
C GLU A 154 -37.00 14.68 -6.93
N GLU A 155 -36.48 14.41 -8.13
CA GLU A 155 -35.85 13.14 -8.46
C GLU A 155 -34.65 12.85 -7.54
N PRO A 156 -34.40 11.58 -7.16
CA PRO A 156 -33.23 11.22 -6.37
C PRO A 156 -31.93 11.75 -6.98
N PHE A 157 -31.03 12.25 -6.13
CA PHE A 157 -29.73 12.73 -6.57
C PHE A 157 -28.88 11.59 -7.11
N GLU A 158 -28.56 11.65 -8.39
CA GLU A 158 -27.74 10.66 -9.07
C GLU A 158 -26.28 11.10 -9.12
N PHE A 159 -25.37 10.20 -8.74
CA PHE A 159 -23.94 10.39 -8.94
C PHE A 159 -23.23 9.05 -9.16
N LYS A 160 -22.02 9.09 -9.70
CA LYS A 160 -21.18 7.91 -9.93
C LYS A 160 -20.11 7.76 -8.84
N THR A 161 -20.02 6.59 -8.24
CA THR A 161 -19.09 6.33 -7.12
C THR A 161 -17.63 6.34 -7.57
N ASP A 162 -16.73 6.80 -6.70
CA ASP A 162 -15.28 6.90 -6.94
C ASP A 162 -14.92 7.86 -8.10
N GLU A 163 -15.77 8.85 -8.39
CA GLU A 163 -15.57 9.87 -9.45
C GLU A 163 -15.44 11.32 -8.94
N ASP A 164 -15.23 11.55 -7.64
CA ASP A 164 -15.12 12.89 -7.02
C ASP A 164 -16.31 13.83 -7.30
N GLN A 165 -17.49 13.27 -7.57
CA GLN A 165 -18.72 14.04 -7.74
C GLN A 165 -19.31 14.49 -6.40
N VAL A 166 -18.91 13.81 -5.32
CA VAL A 166 -19.28 14.09 -3.92
C VAL A 166 -18.04 14.04 -3.03
N ILE A 167 -18.16 14.51 -1.78
CA ILE A 167 -17.10 14.39 -0.78
C ILE A 167 -16.77 12.92 -0.49
N GLU A 168 -15.51 12.64 -0.17
CA GLU A 168 -14.99 11.26 0.01
C GLU A 168 -15.79 10.46 1.05
N GLY A 169 -16.23 11.10 2.14
CA GLY A 169 -17.02 10.45 3.17
C GLY A 169 -18.39 9.97 2.70
N LEU A 170 -19.03 10.71 1.77
CA LEU A 170 -20.31 10.29 1.17
C LEU A 170 -20.11 9.09 0.25
N ASP A 171 -19.06 9.12 -0.58
CA ASP A 171 -18.70 8.04 -1.48
C ASP A 171 -18.47 6.73 -0.69
N LYS A 172 -17.67 6.80 0.38
CA LYS A 172 -17.43 5.66 1.30
C LYS A 172 -18.69 5.17 1.99
N ALA A 173 -19.57 6.08 2.40
CA ALA A 173 -20.82 5.72 3.06
C ALA A 173 -21.72 4.94 2.11
N VAL A 174 -21.97 5.45 0.91
CA VAL A 174 -22.86 4.82 -0.07
C VAL A 174 -22.34 3.44 -0.52
N LEU A 175 -21.03 3.26 -0.70
CA LEU A 175 -20.44 1.95 -1.01
C LEU A 175 -20.69 0.89 0.07
N SER A 176 -20.99 1.31 1.31
CA SER A 176 -21.31 0.40 2.42
C SER A 176 -22.82 0.15 2.61
N MET A 177 -23.67 0.86 1.88
CA MET A 177 -25.13 0.84 2.04
C MET A 177 -25.80 -0.21 1.17
N LYS A 178 -26.96 -0.70 1.62
CA LYS A 178 -27.88 -1.54 0.85
C LYS A 178 -29.01 -0.70 0.25
N LYS A 179 -29.68 -1.23 -0.77
CA LYS A 179 -30.86 -0.59 -1.37
C LYS A 179 -31.94 -0.38 -0.30
N GLY A 180 -32.52 0.81 -0.23
CA GLY A 180 -33.52 1.22 0.76
C GLY A 180 -32.97 1.51 2.16
N GLU A 181 -31.66 1.40 2.39
CA GLU A 181 -31.03 1.73 3.68
C GLU A 181 -31.10 3.24 3.92
N VAL A 182 -31.48 3.62 5.15
CA VAL A 182 -31.39 5.01 5.62
C VAL A 182 -30.36 5.06 6.73
N ALA A 183 -29.39 5.96 6.64
CA ALA A 183 -28.31 6.08 7.61
C ALA A 183 -27.97 7.54 7.92
N LEU A 184 -27.53 7.79 9.16
CA LEU A 184 -26.85 9.01 9.55
C LEU A 184 -25.34 8.79 9.41
N VAL A 185 -24.68 9.61 8.60
CA VAL A 185 -23.25 9.56 8.34
C VAL A 185 -22.60 10.79 8.96
N ILE A 186 -21.60 10.57 9.81
CA ILE A 186 -20.81 11.62 10.45
C ILE A 186 -19.45 11.62 9.78
N ILE A 187 -19.13 12.71 9.10
CA ILE A 187 -17.95 12.83 8.26
C ILE A 187 -17.04 13.92 8.86
N PRO A 188 -15.83 13.55 9.34
CA PRO A 188 -14.89 14.52 9.85
C PRO A 188 -14.29 15.37 8.70
N PRO A 189 -13.64 16.51 9.01
CA PRO A 189 -13.33 17.51 7.99
C PRO A 189 -12.46 17.01 6.84
N HIS A 190 -11.50 16.14 7.13
CA HIS A 190 -10.58 15.57 6.14
C HIS A 190 -11.24 14.62 5.14
N HIS A 191 -12.43 14.07 5.45
CA HIS A 191 -13.27 13.31 4.51
C HIS A 191 -14.44 14.14 3.96
N ALA A 192 -14.56 15.40 4.37
CA ALA A 192 -15.60 16.35 3.97
C ALA A 192 -15.00 17.48 3.11
N PHE A 193 -15.10 18.73 3.58
CA PHE A 193 -14.67 19.93 2.85
C PHE A 193 -13.26 20.42 3.22
N GLY A 194 -12.58 19.75 4.16
CA GLY A 194 -11.21 20.04 4.54
C GLY A 194 -11.03 21.42 5.19
N THR A 195 -9.96 22.12 4.82
CA THR A 195 -9.56 23.42 5.36
C THR A 195 -10.21 24.61 4.63
N ASN A 196 -11.06 24.34 3.64
CA ASN A 196 -11.62 25.38 2.79
C ASN A 196 -13.07 25.66 3.20
N GLU A 197 -13.44 26.93 3.16
CA GLU A 197 -14.85 27.30 3.17
C GLU A 197 -15.50 26.87 1.86
N THR A 198 -16.71 26.32 1.95
CA THR A 198 -17.42 25.81 0.77
C THR A 198 -18.84 26.32 0.78
N ASN A 199 -19.25 27.00 -0.29
CA ASN A 199 -20.65 27.39 -0.47
C ASN A 199 -21.47 26.17 -0.92
N GLN A 200 -22.57 25.88 -0.24
CA GLN A 200 -23.51 24.82 -0.60
C GLN A 200 -24.89 25.45 -0.84
N ASP A 201 -25.80 24.68 -1.44
CA ASP A 201 -27.07 25.19 -1.96
C ASP A 201 -27.90 25.98 -0.94
N LEU A 202 -27.82 25.62 0.35
CA LEU A 202 -28.61 26.26 1.42
C LEU A 202 -27.79 27.11 2.38
N ALA A 203 -26.50 26.79 2.59
CA ALA A 203 -25.65 27.51 3.52
C ALA A 203 -24.15 27.30 3.21
N MET A 204 -23.33 28.18 3.74
CA MET A 204 -21.87 28.02 3.70
C MET A 204 -21.40 27.03 4.77
N VAL A 205 -20.49 26.13 4.39
CA VAL A 205 -19.80 25.22 5.30
C VAL A 205 -18.45 25.84 5.70
N PRO A 206 -18.21 26.13 6.98
CA PRO A 206 -16.93 26.68 7.44
C PRO A 206 -15.76 25.69 7.29
N PRO A 207 -14.52 26.18 7.22
CA PRO A 207 -13.31 25.36 7.27
C PRO A 207 -13.29 24.41 8.47
N ASN A 208 -12.71 23.22 8.30
CA ASN A 208 -12.51 22.23 9.36
C ASN A 208 -13.81 21.79 10.06
N SER A 209 -14.96 21.87 9.38
CA SER A 209 -16.24 21.42 9.93
C SER A 209 -16.46 19.92 9.76
N SER A 210 -16.92 19.26 10.82
CA SER A 210 -17.53 17.94 10.71
C SER A 210 -18.96 18.10 10.19
N VAL A 211 -19.38 17.23 9.29
CA VAL A 211 -20.70 17.30 8.66
C VAL A 211 -21.50 16.03 8.89
N TYR A 212 -22.81 16.20 9.00
CA TYR A 212 -23.77 15.16 9.35
C TYR A 212 -24.74 14.98 8.18
N TYR A 213 -24.77 13.80 7.59
CA TYR A 213 -25.67 13.49 6.49
C TYR A 213 -26.69 12.44 6.87
N GLU A 214 -27.97 12.78 6.79
CA GLU A 214 -29.02 11.77 6.72
C GLU A 214 -29.20 11.38 5.26
N MET A 215 -29.03 10.09 4.95
CA MET A 215 -29.00 9.60 3.58
C MET A 215 -29.86 8.36 3.40
N GLU A 216 -30.60 8.30 2.30
CA GLU A 216 -31.32 7.11 1.83
C GLU A 216 -30.70 6.65 0.50
N LEU A 217 -30.26 5.39 0.42
CA LEU A 217 -29.86 4.77 -0.85
C LEU A 217 -31.09 4.21 -1.56
N VAL A 218 -31.67 4.97 -2.49
CA VAL A 218 -32.92 4.59 -3.18
C VAL A 218 -32.70 3.41 -4.13
N SER A 219 -31.69 3.50 -4.98
CA SER A 219 -31.31 2.44 -5.93
C SER A 219 -29.87 2.63 -6.42
N PHE A 220 -29.33 1.60 -7.06
CA PHE A 220 -28.01 1.67 -7.71
C PHE A 220 -27.92 0.68 -8.86
N ASP A 221 -27.10 1.03 -9.84
CA ASP A 221 -26.72 0.19 -10.97
C ASP A 221 -25.22 -0.09 -10.85
N LYS A 222 -24.85 -1.35 -10.56
CA LYS A 222 -23.45 -1.75 -10.41
C LYS A 222 -22.73 -1.60 -11.74
N GLU A 223 -21.47 -1.19 -11.69
CA GLU A 223 -20.58 -1.32 -12.83
C GLU A 223 -20.40 -2.82 -13.12
N LYS A 224 -20.52 -3.19 -14.39
CA LYS A 224 -20.39 -4.59 -14.83
C LYS A 224 -18.98 -5.12 -14.52
N ASP A 225 -18.92 -6.37 -14.07
CA ASP A 225 -17.65 -7.06 -13.92
C ASP A 225 -17.26 -7.82 -15.21
N SER A 226 -15.98 -8.24 -15.27
CA SER A 226 -15.42 -8.90 -16.46
C SER A 226 -16.20 -10.15 -16.88
N TRP A 227 -16.75 -10.88 -15.90
CA TRP A 227 -17.55 -12.10 -16.13
C TRP A 227 -19.00 -11.81 -16.56
N ASP A 228 -19.51 -10.58 -16.35
CA ASP A 228 -20.86 -10.21 -16.80
C ASP A 228 -20.89 -9.88 -18.31
N LEU A 229 -19.73 -9.55 -18.88
CA LEU A 229 -19.55 -9.25 -20.30
C LEU A 229 -19.41 -10.55 -21.08
N LYS A 230 -20.45 -10.91 -21.84
CA LYS A 230 -20.51 -12.19 -22.57
C LYS A 230 -19.75 -12.17 -23.89
N ASN A 231 -19.69 -11.01 -24.55
CA ASN A 231 -19.07 -10.87 -25.86
C ASN A 231 -17.69 -10.20 -25.76
N ILE A 232 -16.73 -10.70 -26.52
CA ILE A 232 -15.37 -10.20 -26.63
C ILE A 232 -15.36 -8.76 -27.17
N ALA A 233 -16.23 -8.45 -28.14
CA ALA A 233 -16.37 -7.08 -28.64
C ALA A 233 -16.82 -6.12 -27.53
N GLU A 234 -17.76 -6.54 -26.68
CA GLU A 234 -18.22 -5.76 -25.52
C GLU A 234 -17.10 -5.58 -24.50
N LYS A 235 -16.27 -6.61 -24.25
CA LYS A 235 -15.10 -6.51 -23.37
C LYS A 235 -14.06 -5.52 -23.89
N ILE A 236 -13.75 -5.55 -25.18
CA ILE A 236 -12.78 -4.64 -25.81
C ILE A 236 -13.32 -3.20 -25.78
N GLU A 237 -14.60 -3.00 -26.10
CA GLU A 237 -15.25 -1.69 -26.05
C GLU A 237 -15.29 -1.14 -24.62
N ALA A 238 -15.68 -1.96 -23.64
CA ALA A 238 -15.68 -1.59 -22.23
C ALA A 238 -14.27 -1.23 -21.73
N ALA A 239 -13.26 -2.01 -22.12
CA ALA A 239 -11.86 -1.72 -21.79
C ALA A 239 -11.38 -0.41 -22.45
N ALA A 240 -11.75 -0.15 -23.71
CA ALA A 240 -11.43 1.09 -24.39
C ALA A 240 -12.07 2.29 -23.70
N LYS A 241 -13.34 2.19 -23.29
CA LYS A 241 -14.05 3.22 -22.52
C LYS A 241 -13.35 3.49 -21.19
N LYS A 242 -13.00 2.45 -20.42
CA LYS A 242 -12.28 2.60 -19.14
C LYS A 242 -10.88 3.21 -19.31
N LYS A 243 -10.18 2.89 -20.39
CA LYS A 243 -8.91 3.54 -20.73
C LYS A 243 -9.10 5.04 -20.97
N GLU A 244 -10.15 5.46 -21.69
CA GLU A 244 -10.43 6.89 -21.88
C GLU A 244 -10.83 7.59 -20.58
N GLU A 245 -11.62 6.95 -19.72
CA GLU A 245 -11.89 7.46 -18.35
C GLU A 245 -10.58 7.67 -17.57
N GLY A 246 -9.64 6.71 -17.66
CA GLY A 246 -8.30 6.85 -17.08
C GLY A 246 -7.49 8.02 -17.67
N ASN A 247 -7.60 8.26 -18.97
CA ASN A 247 -6.93 9.38 -19.64
C ASN A 247 -7.45 10.73 -19.12
N VAL A 248 -8.76 10.85 -18.87
CA VAL A 248 -9.35 12.05 -18.27
C VAL A 248 -8.75 12.30 -16.89
N TRP A 249 -8.75 11.30 -16.00
CA TRP A 249 -8.16 11.45 -14.67
C TRP A 249 -6.67 11.74 -14.68
N PHE A 250 -5.94 11.16 -15.64
CA PHE A 250 -4.51 11.41 -15.81
C PHE A 250 -4.25 12.88 -16.16
N LYS A 251 -5.06 13.48 -17.04
CA LYS A 251 -4.97 14.90 -17.41
C LYS A 251 -5.27 15.82 -16.24
N VAL A 252 -6.23 15.45 -15.38
CA VAL A 252 -6.58 16.18 -14.15
C VAL A 252 -5.49 16.06 -13.07
N GLY A 253 -4.56 15.11 -13.21
CA GLY A 253 -3.48 14.87 -12.24
C GLY A 253 -3.85 13.93 -11.09
N LYS A 254 -5.05 13.32 -11.11
CA LYS A 254 -5.47 12.32 -10.12
C LYS A 254 -5.00 10.92 -10.51
N TYR A 255 -3.68 10.70 -10.38
CA TYR A 255 -3.02 9.50 -10.88
C TYR A 255 -3.50 8.19 -10.23
N ALA A 256 -3.88 8.21 -8.95
CA ALA A 256 -4.41 7.04 -8.26
C ALA A 256 -5.72 6.54 -8.87
N ARG A 257 -6.64 7.46 -9.19
CA ARG A 257 -7.90 7.13 -9.87
C ARG A 257 -7.67 6.71 -11.31
N ALA A 258 -6.78 7.39 -12.03
CA ALA A 258 -6.38 6.97 -13.37
C ALA A 258 -5.84 5.53 -13.38
N SER A 259 -4.95 5.18 -12.43
CA SER A 259 -4.40 3.83 -12.23
C SER A 259 -5.51 2.79 -12.10
N LYS A 260 -6.48 3.01 -11.20
CA LYS A 260 -7.63 2.11 -11.02
C LYS A 260 -8.41 1.87 -12.32
N ARG A 261 -8.62 2.91 -13.14
CA ARG A 261 -9.35 2.78 -14.41
C ARG A 261 -8.58 1.97 -15.44
N TYR A 262 -7.26 2.14 -15.52
CA TYR A 262 -6.42 1.29 -16.38
C TYR A 262 -6.38 -0.16 -15.89
N GLU A 263 -6.31 -0.39 -14.58
CA GLU A 263 -6.36 -1.74 -13.99
C GLU A 263 -7.71 -2.42 -14.27
N LYS A 264 -8.83 -1.70 -14.14
CA LYS A 264 -10.16 -2.23 -14.53
C LYS A 264 -10.21 -2.52 -16.03
N ALA A 265 -9.68 -1.66 -16.88
CA ALA A 265 -9.59 -1.91 -18.32
C ALA A 265 -8.79 -3.19 -18.64
N LEU A 266 -7.67 -3.42 -17.93
CA LEU A 266 -6.87 -4.63 -18.06
C LEU A 266 -7.64 -5.87 -17.58
N SER A 267 -8.40 -5.78 -16.48
CA SER A 267 -9.19 -6.90 -15.96
C SER A 267 -10.22 -7.46 -16.95
N PHE A 268 -10.70 -6.63 -17.90
CA PHE A 268 -11.62 -7.07 -18.96
C PHE A 268 -10.93 -7.85 -20.08
N ILE A 269 -9.63 -7.67 -20.28
CA ILE A 269 -8.89 -8.21 -21.43
C ILE A 269 -7.75 -9.16 -21.05
N GLU A 270 -7.29 -9.20 -19.80
CA GLU A 270 -6.12 -9.97 -19.39
C GLU A 270 -6.40 -11.47 -19.20
N TYR A 271 -7.50 -11.82 -18.54
CA TYR A 271 -7.85 -13.20 -18.16
C TYR A 271 -8.89 -13.82 -19.08
N ASP A 272 -8.50 -14.20 -20.29
CA ASP A 272 -9.41 -15.00 -21.11
C ASP A 272 -8.68 -16.12 -21.85
N SER A 273 -8.71 -17.30 -21.23
CA SER A 273 -8.39 -18.58 -21.88
C SER A 273 -9.32 -18.90 -23.05
N SER A 274 -10.43 -18.17 -23.21
CA SER A 274 -11.45 -18.36 -24.24
C SER A 274 -11.21 -17.53 -25.49
N PHE A 275 -10.20 -16.64 -25.51
CA PHE A 275 -9.89 -15.86 -26.71
C PHE A 275 -9.23 -16.74 -27.77
N SER A 276 -9.72 -16.64 -28.99
CA SER A 276 -8.98 -17.08 -30.17
C SER A 276 -7.69 -16.27 -30.32
N GLU A 277 -6.73 -16.81 -31.06
CA GLU A 277 -5.43 -16.13 -31.26
C GLU A 277 -5.58 -14.79 -31.99
N GLU A 278 -6.60 -14.67 -32.85
CA GLU A 278 -6.95 -13.46 -33.58
C GLU A 278 -7.48 -12.36 -32.64
N GLU A 279 -8.34 -12.71 -31.68
CA GLU A 279 -8.90 -11.78 -30.70
C GLU A 279 -7.88 -11.32 -29.65
N LYS A 280 -6.94 -12.22 -29.28
CA LYS A 280 -5.78 -11.82 -28.48
C LYS A 280 -4.94 -10.78 -29.21
N GLN A 281 -4.79 -10.92 -30.52
CA GLN A 281 -4.04 -9.96 -31.32
C GLN A 281 -4.77 -8.61 -31.44
N LEU A 282 -6.10 -8.61 -31.55
CA LEU A 282 -6.91 -7.38 -31.56
C LEU A 282 -6.86 -6.62 -30.22
N SER A 283 -6.82 -7.34 -29.10
CA SER A 283 -6.74 -6.72 -27.76
C SER A 283 -5.31 -6.31 -27.36
N LYS A 284 -4.27 -6.88 -27.99
CA LYS A 284 -2.85 -6.64 -27.65
C LYS A 284 -2.45 -5.14 -27.67
N PRO A 285 -2.79 -4.32 -28.68
CA PRO A 285 -2.47 -2.90 -28.66
C PRO A 285 -3.14 -2.15 -27.50
N LEU A 286 -4.38 -2.52 -27.17
CA LEU A 286 -5.12 -1.93 -26.05
C LEU A 286 -4.46 -2.29 -24.71
N LYS A 287 -4.06 -3.56 -24.52
CA LYS A 287 -3.30 -4.01 -23.35
C LYS A 287 -2.02 -3.21 -23.16
N ILE A 288 -1.22 -3.09 -24.22
CA ILE A 288 0.05 -2.35 -24.18
C ILE A 288 -0.20 -0.88 -23.80
N SER A 289 -1.20 -0.25 -24.41
CA SER A 289 -1.57 1.14 -24.11
C SER A 289 -1.98 1.34 -22.65
N CYS A 290 -2.85 0.46 -22.12
CA CYS A 290 -3.28 0.50 -20.73
C CYS A 290 -2.11 0.28 -19.75
N LYS A 291 -1.25 -0.74 -19.98
CA LYS A 291 -0.08 -1.02 -19.13
C LYS A 291 0.91 0.13 -19.13
N LEU A 292 1.18 0.71 -20.30
CA LEU A 292 2.03 1.89 -20.42
C LEU A 292 1.45 3.07 -19.64
N ASN A 293 0.19 3.43 -19.85
CA ASN A 293 -0.45 4.55 -19.16
C ASN A 293 -0.52 4.32 -17.65
N ASN A 294 -0.77 3.08 -17.21
CA ASN A 294 -0.72 2.73 -15.80
C ASN A 294 0.70 2.89 -15.23
N ALA A 295 1.74 2.42 -15.93
CA ALA A 295 3.13 2.62 -15.51
C ALA A 295 3.49 4.12 -15.36
N ALA A 296 2.95 4.98 -16.23
CA ALA A 296 3.08 6.43 -16.08
C ALA A 296 2.39 6.96 -14.81
N CYS A 297 1.23 6.41 -14.43
CA CYS A 297 0.57 6.74 -13.17
C CYS A 297 1.42 6.30 -11.97
N LYS A 298 1.90 5.06 -11.97
CA LYS A 298 2.73 4.49 -10.89
C LYS A 298 4.03 5.29 -10.68
N LEU A 299 4.68 5.73 -11.75
CA LEU A 299 5.83 6.65 -11.66
C LEU A 299 5.49 7.98 -10.96
N ARG A 300 4.29 8.53 -11.18
CA ARG A 300 3.83 9.76 -10.52
C ARG A 300 3.42 9.55 -9.06
N LEU A 301 2.96 8.34 -8.74
CA LEU A 301 2.61 7.93 -7.37
C LEU A 301 3.83 7.46 -6.55
N ASN A 302 5.03 7.49 -7.14
CA ASN A 302 6.27 6.97 -6.57
C ASN A 302 6.25 5.44 -6.32
N ASP A 303 5.35 4.72 -6.97
CA ASP A 303 5.38 3.26 -6.98
C ASP A 303 6.27 2.76 -8.12
N TYR A 304 7.58 2.82 -7.87
CA TYR A 304 8.57 2.47 -8.89
C TYR A 304 8.66 0.96 -9.14
N LYS A 305 8.25 0.12 -8.17
CA LYS A 305 8.31 -1.33 -8.32
C LYS A 305 7.24 -1.80 -9.31
N GLU A 306 6.01 -1.38 -9.11
CA GLU A 306 4.89 -1.72 -10.00
C GLU A 306 5.11 -1.11 -11.39
N ALA A 307 5.63 0.12 -11.49
CA ALA A 307 5.96 0.75 -12.77
C ALA A 307 6.97 -0.09 -13.59
N LYS A 308 8.00 -0.63 -12.93
CA LYS A 308 9.02 -1.49 -13.55
C LYS A 308 8.40 -2.81 -14.06
N GLU A 309 7.54 -3.44 -13.27
CA GLU A 309 6.88 -4.70 -13.62
C GLU A 309 5.98 -4.51 -14.84
N LEU A 310 5.10 -3.51 -14.83
CA LEU A 310 4.22 -3.19 -15.96
C LEU A 310 4.99 -2.93 -17.27
N CYS A 311 6.12 -2.21 -17.19
CA CYS A 311 6.96 -1.98 -18.38
C CYS A 311 7.70 -3.23 -18.84
N THR A 312 8.05 -4.14 -17.93
CA THR A 312 8.72 -5.40 -18.27
C THR A 312 7.77 -6.32 -19.04
N GLU A 313 6.51 -6.45 -18.59
CA GLU A 313 5.48 -7.21 -19.30
C GLU A 313 5.20 -6.64 -20.71
N VAL A 314 5.19 -5.31 -20.86
CA VAL A 314 5.07 -4.67 -22.18
C VAL A 314 6.27 -5.03 -23.07
N LEU A 315 7.48 -5.06 -22.52
CA LEU A 315 8.71 -5.37 -23.28
C LEU A 315 8.87 -6.85 -23.62
N GLU A 316 8.26 -7.75 -22.87
CA GLU A 316 8.13 -9.16 -23.24
C GLU A 316 7.25 -9.32 -24.49
N SER A 317 6.22 -8.46 -24.63
CA SER A 317 5.30 -8.46 -25.77
C SER A 317 5.76 -7.63 -26.97
N ASP A 318 6.43 -6.51 -26.71
CA ASP A 318 6.97 -5.54 -27.67
C ASP A 318 8.32 -5.03 -27.15
N SER A 319 9.38 -5.76 -27.47
CA SER A 319 10.74 -5.46 -27.00
C SER A 319 11.35 -4.18 -27.56
N THR A 320 10.69 -3.58 -28.57
CA THR A 320 11.11 -2.36 -29.28
C THR A 320 10.41 -1.10 -28.77
N ASN A 321 9.54 -1.22 -27.76
CA ASN A 321 8.77 -0.10 -27.27
C ASN A 321 9.63 0.94 -26.52
N VAL A 322 9.94 2.05 -27.19
CA VAL A 322 10.75 3.15 -26.62
C VAL A 322 10.13 3.73 -25.34
N LYS A 323 8.79 3.86 -25.29
CA LYS A 323 8.09 4.39 -24.09
C LYS A 323 8.23 3.46 -22.90
N ALA A 324 8.12 2.15 -23.10
CA ALA A 324 8.29 1.16 -22.04
C ALA A 324 9.74 1.14 -21.52
N LEU A 325 10.73 1.12 -22.43
CA LEU A 325 12.16 1.18 -22.07
C LEU A 325 12.45 2.44 -21.24
N TYR A 326 11.99 3.59 -21.70
CA TYR A 326 12.26 4.86 -21.02
C TYR A 326 11.58 4.94 -19.65
N ARG A 327 10.32 4.50 -19.52
CA ARG A 327 9.60 4.47 -18.24
C ARG A 327 10.20 3.47 -17.25
N ARG A 328 10.65 2.30 -17.74
CA ARG A 328 11.36 1.32 -16.91
C ARG A 328 12.71 1.86 -16.42
N ALA A 329 13.45 2.56 -17.28
CA ALA A 329 14.67 3.24 -16.88
C ALA A 329 14.41 4.31 -15.80
N GLN A 330 13.32 5.08 -15.93
CA GLN A 330 12.91 6.04 -14.89
C GLN A 330 12.66 5.32 -13.55
N ALA A 331 11.93 4.20 -13.56
CA ALA A 331 11.71 3.40 -12.35
C ALA A 331 13.04 2.89 -11.75
N HIS A 332 13.94 2.32 -12.56
CA HIS A 332 15.27 1.87 -12.12
C HIS A 332 16.12 3.01 -11.55
N MET A 333 16.05 4.22 -12.11
CA MET A 333 16.73 5.41 -11.58
C MET A 333 16.25 5.82 -10.18
N HIS A 334 15.01 5.48 -9.82
CA HIS A 334 14.47 5.72 -8.48
C HIS A 334 14.73 4.55 -7.52
N LEU A 335 14.80 3.31 -8.05
CA LEU A 335 15.20 2.11 -7.31
C LEU A 335 16.72 1.98 -7.12
N VAL A 336 17.51 2.90 -7.70
CA VAL A 336 18.99 2.92 -7.64
C VAL A 336 19.65 1.78 -8.44
N ASP A 337 18.92 1.15 -9.35
CA ASP A 337 19.44 0.17 -10.31
C ASP A 337 20.05 0.88 -11.54
N LEU A 338 21.09 1.70 -11.32
CA LEU A 338 21.58 2.64 -12.33
C LEU A 338 22.15 1.96 -13.58
N ASP A 339 22.74 0.77 -13.44
CA ASP A 339 23.28 0.00 -14.57
C ASP A 339 22.17 -0.53 -15.50
N LEU A 340 21.06 -0.99 -14.92
CA LEU A 340 19.87 -1.43 -15.66
C LEU A 340 19.19 -0.25 -16.35
N ALA A 341 19.09 0.89 -15.66
CA ALA A 341 18.59 2.12 -16.28
C ALA A 341 19.46 2.57 -17.47
N GLU A 342 20.79 2.44 -17.39
CA GLU A 342 21.68 2.77 -18.50
C GLU A 342 21.48 1.85 -19.70
N ALA A 343 21.29 0.54 -19.45
CA ALA A 343 21.00 -0.42 -20.50
C ALA A 343 19.69 -0.10 -21.24
N ASP A 344 18.61 0.19 -20.50
CA ASP A 344 17.31 0.53 -21.08
C ASP A 344 17.34 1.83 -21.89
N ILE A 345 18.01 2.88 -21.39
CA ILE A 345 18.13 4.15 -22.12
C ILE A 345 18.96 4.00 -23.38
N LYS A 346 20.07 3.23 -23.35
CA LYS A 346 20.87 2.96 -24.55
C LYS A 346 20.05 2.23 -25.60
N LYS A 347 19.32 1.18 -25.20
CA LYS A 347 18.44 0.45 -26.10
C LYS A 347 17.35 1.36 -26.70
N ALA A 348 16.79 2.27 -25.90
CA ALA A 348 15.82 3.24 -26.39
C ALA A 348 16.43 4.21 -27.44
N LEU A 349 17.67 4.68 -27.24
CA LEU A 349 18.39 5.54 -28.18
C LEU A 349 18.89 4.80 -29.43
N GLU A 350 19.11 3.49 -29.35
CA GLU A 350 19.41 2.66 -30.52
C GLU A 350 18.19 2.56 -31.46
N ILE A 351 16.98 2.55 -30.89
CA ILE A 351 15.72 2.45 -31.64
C ILE A 351 15.28 3.83 -32.15
N ASP A 352 15.29 4.85 -31.28
CA ASP A 352 14.91 6.23 -31.62
C ASP A 352 16.03 7.19 -31.18
N PRO A 353 17.03 7.40 -32.05
CA PRO A 353 18.18 8.25 -31.76
C PRO A 353 17.84 9.72 -31.58
N ASP A 354 16.66 10.20 -32.03
CA ASP A 354 16.28 11.61 -31.98
C ASP A 354 15.32 11.97 -30.86
N ASN A 355 14.97 10.98 -30.04
CA ASN A 355 14.12 11.18 -28.89
C ASN A 355 14.72 12.15 -27.85
N ARG A 356 14.20 13.39 -27.81
CA ARG A 356 14.65 14.43 -26.90
C ARG A 356 14.51 14.03 -25.43
N ASP A 357 13.40 13.39 -25.06
CA ASP A 357 13.13 13.02 -23.67
C ASP A 357 14.11 11.95 -23.18
N VAL A 358 14.40 10.95 -24.00
CA VAL A 358 15.37 9.90 -23.68
C VAL A 358 16.78 10.49 -23.59
N LYS A 359 17.17 11.40 -24.50
CA LYS A 359 18.46 12.12 -24.43
C LYS A 359 18.59 12.92 -23.13
N MET A 360 17.55 13.64 -22.72
CA MET A 360 17.57 14.37 -21.44
C MET A 360 17.62 13.42 -20.24
N GLY A 361 16.84 12.34 -20.27
CA GLY A 361 16.87 11.29 -19.26
C GLY A 361 18.25 10.66 -19.10
N TYR A 362 18.97 10.45 -20.21
CA TYR A 362 20.34 9.93 -20.18
C TYR A 362 21.31 10.88 -19.45
N ARG A 363 21.19 12.19 -19.68
CA ARG A 363 22.00 13.19 -18.96
C ARG A 363 21.73 13.14 -17.45
N ARG A 364 20.44 13.11 -17.06
CA ARG A 364 20.03 12.97 -15.65
C ARG A 364 20.57 11.68 -15.01
N LEU A 365 20.56 10.57 -15.75
CA LEU A 365 21.14 9.32 -15.28
C LEU A 365 22.66 9.45 -15.06
N LYS A 366 23.40 10.05 -15.99
CA LYS A 366 24.85 10.27 -15.84
C LYS A 366 25.19 11.15 -14.64
N GLU A 367 24.39 12.18 -14.38
CA GLU A 367 24.50 13.00 -13.17
C GLU A 367 24.27 12.19 -11.90
N LYS A 368 23.19 11.39 -11.83
CA LYS A 368 22.91 10.49 -10.70
C LYS A 368 24.03 9.48 -10.47
N VAL A 369 24.57 8.87 -11.52
CA VAL A 369 25.70 7.93 -11.42
C VAL A 369 26.94 8.62 -10.85
N LYS A 370 27.24 9.85 -11.31
CA LYS A 370 28.36 10.64 -10.80
C LYS A 370 28.18 10.99 -9.33
N GLU A 371 26.97 11.37 -8.94
CA GLU A 371 26.62 11.68 -7.56
C GLU A 371 26.75 10.43 -6.66
N TYR A 372 26.22 9.29 -7.10
CA TYR A 372 26.32 8.03 -6.37
C TYR A 372 27.79 7.64 -6.12
N LYS A 373 28.62 7.65 -7.17
CA LYS A 373 30.06 7.38 -7.05
C LYS A 373 30.78 8.35 -6.10
N ARG A 374 30.40 9.63 -6.10
CA ARG A 374 30.95 10.63 -5.16
C ARG A 374 30.55 10.34 -3.73
N ARG A 375 29.30 9.94 -3.48
CA ARG A 375 28.83 9.57 -2.13
C ARG A 375 29.53 8.32 -1.63
N ASP A 376 29.63 7.28 -2.46
CA ASP A 376 30.35 6.05 -2.13
C ASP A 376 31.81 6.32 -1.79
N ALA A 377 32.52 7.08 -2.63
CA ALA A 377 33.92 7.44 -2.36
C ALA A 377 34.09 8.15 -1.01
N LYS A 378 33.16 9.03 -0.62
CA LYS A 378 33.16 9.68 0.69
C LYS A 378 32.85 8.69 1.82
N LEU A 379 31.88 7.81 1.65
CA LEU A 379 31.52 6.80 2.65
C LEU A 379 32.70 5.85 2.91
N TYR A 380 33.31 5.31 1.86
CA TYR A 380 34.49 4.45 1.97
C TYR A 380 35.69 5.21 2.56
N GLY A 381 35.95 6.45 2.12
CA GLY A 381 37.02 7.28 2.68
C GLY A 381 36.86 7.55 4.19
N ASN A 382 35.63 7.87 4.63
CA ASN A 382 35.33 8.08 6.04
C ASN A 382 35.46 6.79 6.86
N MET A 383 35.05 5.65 6.30
CA MET A 383 35.19 4.34 6.95
C MET A 383 36.66 3.96 7.11
N ILE A 384 37.48 4.12 6.07
CA ILE A 384 38.93 3.87 6.10
C ILE A 384 39.61 4.77 7.15
N SER A 385 39.29 6.07 7.17
CA SER A 385 39.87 7.00 8.15
C SER A 385 39.48 6.70 9.59
N LYS A 386 38.28 6.15 9.83
CA LYS A 386 37.88 5.70 11.17
C LYS A 386 38.59 4.42 11.60
N LEU A 387 38.79 3.48 10.68
CA LEU A 387 39.54 2.26 10.95
C LEU A 387 41.00 2.56 11.27
N SER A 388 41.64 3.44 10.51
CA SER A 388 43.04 3.82 10.78
C SER A 388 43.20 4.47 12.16
N LYS A 389 42.25 5.32 12.58
CA LYS A 389 42.27 5.94 13.92
C LYS A 389 42.04 4.96 15.06
N LEU A 390 41.34 3.85 14.83
CA LEU A 390 41.17 2.80 15.83
C LEU A 390 42.47 2.00 15.99
N GLU A 391 43.16 1.75 14.87
CA GLU A 391 44.49 1.13 14.84
C GLU A 391 45.51 2.01 15.60
N ASP A 392 45.49 3.33 15.37
CA ASP A 392 46.36 4.29 16.07
C ASP A 392 46.08 4.40 17.58
N THR A 393 44.85 4.08 18.03
CA THR A 393 44.50 4.09 19.47
C THR A 393 44.84 2.79 20.20
N GLU A 394 44.99 1.67 19.49
CA GLU A 394 45.47 0.41 20.10
C GLU A 394 46.98 0.44 20.36
N ASP A 395 47.73 1.29 19.67
CA ASP A 395 49.18 1.44 19.81
C ASP A 395 49.63 2.45 20.88
N ASN A 396 48.71 3.18 21.55
CA ASN A 396 49.07 4.26 22.47
C ASN A 396 48.55 4.13 23.92
N ASP A 397 48.27 2.91 24.39
CA ASP A 397 48.17 2.62 25.82
C ASP A 397 49.20 1.55 26.22
N GLN A 398 50.18 1.96 27.03
CA GLN A 398 50.94 1.04 27.87
C GLN A 398 49.98 0.38 28.88
N MET A 399 49.32 -0.69 28.47
CA MET A 399 48.66 -1.60 29.40
C MET A 399 48.74 -3.06 28.92
N SER A 400 49.97 -3.53 28.70
CA SER A 400 50.30 -4.95 28.57
C SER A 400 50.09 -5.77 29.87
N GLN A 401 49.31 -5.30 30.86
CA GLN A 401 49.11 -6.01 32.13
C GLN A 401 47.68 -6.05 32.68
N ALA A 402 46.64 -5.80 31.88
CA ALA A 402 45.26 -5.95 32.37
C ALA A 402 44.29 -6.70 31.44
N LEU A 403 44.78 -7.40 30.41
CA LEU A 403 43.95 -8.27 29.57
C LEU A 403 44.07 -9.73 30.01
N ASN A 404 43.76 -9.97 31.29
CA ASN A 404 43.44 -11.29 31.78
C ASN A 404 42.19 -11.24 32.65
N LYS A 405 41.08 -10.72 32.09
CA LYS A 405 39.68 -10.92 32.56
C LYS A 405 38.69 -10.12 31.71
N LYS A 406 38.28 -10.69 30.57
CA LYS A 406 36.91 -10.67 30.02
C LYS A 406 36.96 -11.05 28.54
N HIS A 407 36.95 -12.36 28.32
CA HIS A 407 36.60 -12.95 27.04
C HIS A 407 35.13 -12.65 26.71
N GLY A 408 34.85 -12.22 25.47
CA GLY A 408 33.51 -12.26 24.92
C GLY A 408 33.30 -11.25 23.78
N LEU A 409 33.26 -11.77 22.55
CA LEU A 409 32.66 -11.18 21.34
C LEU A 409 33.50 -10.36 20.35
N LEU A 410 34.69 -9.81 20.66
CA LEU A 410 35.46 -9.05 19.65
C LEU A 410 36.64 -9.81 19.01
N TRP A 411 37.06 -10.94 19.61
CA TRP A 411 38.18 -11.77 19.13
C TRP A 411 38.06 -12.32 17.69
N PRO A 412 36.87 -12.59 17.11
CA PRO A 412 36.81 -13.21 15.78
C PRO A 412 37.09 -12.26 14.61
N LEU A 413 36.76 -10.96 14.73
CA LEU A 413 36.77 -10.05 13.57
C LEU A 413 38.15 -9.42 13.32
N THR A 414 38.85 -9.06 14.39
CA THR A 414 40.20 -8.50 14.34
C THR A 414 41.21 -9.56 13.91
N GLU A 415 41.05 -10.81 14.34
CA GLU A 415 41.93 -11.92 13.93
C GLU A 415 41.65 -12.40 12.49
N MET A 416 40.40 -12.26 12.02
CA MET A 416 40.04 -12.51 10.62
C MET A 416 40.62 -11.44 9.68
N LEU A 417 40.73 -10.18 10.14
CA LEU A 417 41.35 -9.09 9.39
C LEU A 417 42.88 -9.07 9.49
N ARG A 418 43.45 -9.48 10.64
CA ARG A 418 44.90 -9.60 10.84
C ARG A 418 45.53 -10.72 10.01
N ARG A 419 44.80 -11.81 9.76
CA ARG A 419 45.22 -12.83 8.78
C ARG A 419 45.24 -12.35 7.31
N PHE A 420 44.69 -11.18 7.01
CA PHE A 420 44.81 -10.55 5.69
C PHE A 420 46.04 -9.63 5.56
N PHE A 421 46.65 -9.19 6.68
CA PHE A 421 47.73 -8.22 6.67
C PHE A 421 48.88 -8.67 7.58
N THR A 422 50.06 -8.85 6.98
CA THR A 422 51.34 -9.38 7.54
C THR A 422 51.43 -10.92 7.46
N THR A 423 52.41 -11.56 6.81
CA THR A 423 53.74 -11.18 6.32
C THR A 423 54.05 -11.92 5.01
N ASP A 424 54.10 -11.21 3.90
CA ASP A 424 55.29 -11.10 3.04
C ASP A 424 54.93 -10.39 1.74
N GLY A 425 55.78 -9.44 1.36
CA GLY A 425 55.59 -8.58 0.21
C GLY A 425 55.62 -9.35 -1.10
N SER A 426 54.44 -9.67 -1.64
CA SER A 426 54.26 -9.77 -3.09
C SER A 426 52.88 -9.23 -3.47
N LYS A 427 52.88 -8.29 -4.42
CA LYS A 427 51.74 -7.46 -4.77
C LYS A 427 50.63 -8.27 -5.44
N GLY A 428 49.38 -7.98 -5.07
CA GLY A 428 48.22 -8.04 -5.96
C GLY A 428 47.61 -9.42 -6.23
N SER A 429 46.71 -9.90 -5.36
CA SER A 429 45.70 -10.91 -5.78
C SER A 429 44.46 -10.99 -4.89
N THR A 430 44.50 -10.55 -3.63
CA THR A 430 43.39 -10.79 -2.68
C THR A 430 42.39 -9.64 -2.57
N LEU A 431 42.82 -8.37 -2.66
CA LEU A 431 41.91 -7.21 -2.71
C LEU A 431 41.00 -7.28 -3.96
N TRP A 432 41.52 -7.86 -5.04
CA TRP A 432 40.81 -8.01 -6.32
C TRP A 432 39.67 -9.04 -6.27
N LEU A 433 39.81 -10.12 -5.49
CA LEU A 433 38.76 -11.14 -5.31
C LEU A 433 37.59 -10.62 -4.47
N VAL A 434 37.88 -9.82 -3.44
CA VAL A 434 36.84 -9.22 -2.58
C VAL A 434 36.14 -8.06 -3.32
N LEU A 435 36.85 -7.26 -4.11
CA LEU A 435 36.24 -6.21 -4.94
C LEU A 435 35.41 -6.78 -6.12
N ARG A 436 35.79 -7.96 -6.65
CA ARG A 436 35.08 -8.64 -7.75
C ARG A 436 33.80 -9.36 -7.30
N LEU A 437 33.68 -9.68 -6.01
CA LEU A 437 32.44 -10.19 -5.42
C LEU A 437 31.39 -9.08 -5.17
N LEU A 438 31.79 -7.80 -5.25
CA LEU A 438 30.94 -6.65 -4.92
C LEU A 438 30.47 -5.83 -6.15
N ILE A 439 30.88 -6.14 -7.38
CA ILE A 439 30.42 -5.43 -8.60
C ILE A 439 30.25 -6.41 -9.78
N PRO A 440 29.07 -6.48 -10.45
CA PRO A 440 28.91 -7.27 -11.66
C PRO A 440 29.33 -6.44 -12.88
N MET A 441 30.59 -6.51 -13.30
CA MET A 441 31.02 -5.95 -14.59
C MET A 441 31.30 -7.05 -15.62
N GLY A 442 30.64 -6.93 -16.78
CA GLY A 442 30.71 -7.87 -17.88
C GLY A 442 32.09 -7.92 -18.58
N PRO A 443 32.38 -9.02 -19.30
CA PRO A 443 33.72 -9.41 -19.78
C PRO A 443 34.39 -8.44 -20.75
N LYS A 444 33.66 -7.48 -21.34
CA LYS A 444 34.20 -6.50 -22.30
C LYS A 444 34.99 -5.37 -21.63
N ALA A 445 34.70 -5.03 -20.37
CA ALA A 445 35.46 -4.01 -19.63
C ALA A 445 36.84 -4.52 -19.15
N PHE A 446 36.99 -5.84 -19.01
CA PHE A 446 38.22 -6.47 -18.55
C PHE A 446 39.32 -6.52 -19.63
N TRP A 447 38.94 -6.64 -20.91
CA TRP A 447 39.90 -6.70 -22.04
C TRP A 447 40.48 -5.33 -22.43
N ALA A 448 39.81 -4.23 -22.10
CA ALA A 448 40.29 -2.88 -22.41
C ALA A 448 41.47 -2.41 -21.52
N LEU A 449 41.76 -3.11 -20.42
CA LEU A 449 42.83 -2.76 -19.48
C LEU A 449 44.21 -3.32 -19.86
N PHE A 450 44.30 -4.20 -20.87
CA PHE A 450 45.56 -4.89 -21.24
C PHE A 450 46.09 -4.57 -22.65
N SER A 451 45.56 -3.54 -23.31
CA SER A 451 46.06 -3.11 -24.62
C SER A 451 46.84 -1.80 -24.52
N HIS A 452 48.17 -1.89 -24.44
CA HIS A 452 49.09 -0.84 -24.92
C HIS A 452 50.43 -1.49 -25.35
N PRO A 453 51.21 -0.82 -26.23
CA PRO A 453 52.15 -1.40 -27.17
C PRO A 453 53.55 -1.46 -26.54
N ASP A 454 54.47 -2.21 -27.15
CA ASP A 454 55.85 -2.37 -26.69
C ASP A 454 56.04 -3.06 -25.34
N ARG A 455 56.11 -4.39 -25.39
CA ARG A 455 57.36 -5.16 -25.20
C ARG A 455 57.06 -6.65 -25.38
N GLY A 456 58.04 -7.36 -25.93
CA GLY A 456 57.93 -8.71 -26.49
C GLY A 456 57.33 -9.78 -25.56
N ARG A 457 56.74 -10.79 -26.21
CA ARG A 457 56.14 -11.99 -25.60
C ARG A 457 57.16 -12.72 -24.70
N PRO A 458 56.77 -13.12 -23.48
CA PRO A 458 57.36 -14.28 -22.83
C PRO A 458 56.43 -15.49 -22.99
N THR A 459 57.05 -16.58 -23.42
CA THR A 459 56.53 -17.94 -23.56
C THR A 459 56.01 -18.51 -22.23
N LEU A 460 54.83 -19.15 -22.30
CA LEU A 460 54.19 -19.88 -21.21
C LEU A 460 54.97 -21.15 -20.85
N HIS A 461 55.70 -21.13 -19.73
CA HIS A 461 56.03 -22.36 -19.00
C HIS A 461 55.81 -22.17 -17.50
N GLY A 462 54.96 -23.06 -16.95
CA GLY A 462 54.82 -23.28 -15.52
C GLY A 462 53.62 -22.59 -14.86
N TRP A 463 52.89 -23.39 -14.07
CA TRP A 463 51.95 -23.00 -12.99
C TRP A 463 50.47 -22.74 -13.31
N TRP A 464 49.97 -23.12 -14.49
CA TRP A 464 48.52 -23.09 -14.77
C TRP A 464 47.91 -24.43 -15.25
N ALA A 465 48.69 -25.50 -15.31
CA ALA A 465 48.19 -26.82 -15.71
C ALA A 465 47.21 -27.47 -14.69
N PRO A 466 47.37 -27.34 -13.35
CA PRO A 466 46.45 -27.99 -12.41
C PRO A 466 45.10 -27.27 -12.25
N VAL A 467 45.03 -25.97 -12.58
CA VAL A 467 43.82 -25.15 -12.39
C VAL A 467 42.86 -25.28 -13.57
N ALA A 468 43.40 -25.38 -14.80
CA ALA A 468 42.60 -25.58 -16.02
C ALA A 468 41.89 -26.95 -16.06
N GLN A 469 42.42 -27.96 -15.37
CA GLN A 469 41.83 -29.30 -15.30
C GLN A 469 40.65 -29.36 -14.31
N ARG A 470 40.61 -28.45 -13.33
CA ARG A 470 39.56 -28.39 -12.30
C ARG A 470 38.28 -27.67 -12.75
N TYR A 471 38.33 -26.92 -13.85
CA TYR A 471 37.19 -26.15 -14.38
C TYR A 471 36.50 -26.76 -15.61
N LYS A 472 37.01 -27.87 -16.18
CA LYS A 472 36.40 -28.56 -17.32
C LYS A 472 35.14 -29.39 -17.00
N GLY A 473 34.78 -29.52 -15.72
CA GLY A 473 33.66 -30.36 -15.27
C GLY A 473 32.31 -29.64 -15.07
N ARG A 474 32.20 -28.32 -15.30
CA ARG A 474 30.97 -27.58 -14.95
C ARG A 474 30.18 -26.96 -16.11
N TRP A 475 30.65 -27.04 -17.35
CA TRP A 475 29.86 -26.61 -18.52
C TRP A 475 30.20 -27.50 -19.73
N GLY A 476 29.29 -28.41 -20.03
CA GLY A 476 29.29 -29.18 -21.27
C GLY A 476 28.82 -28.34 -22.45
N ALA A 477 29.44 -28.61 -23.59
CA ALA A 477 29.03 -28.34 -24.97
C ALA A 477 28.76 -26.88 -25.38
N GLY A 478 29.69 -26.29 -26.13
CA GLY A 478 29.35 -25.15 -26.98
C GLY A 478 30.47 -24.23 -27.42
N ALA A 479 31.66 -24.72 -27.77
CA ALA A 479 32.64 -23.90 -28.49
C ALA A 479 33.17 -24.66 -29.70
N ARG A 480 32.61 -24.32 -30.87
CA ARG A 480 33.17 -24.63 -32.18
C ARG A 480 34.58 -24.02 -32.26
N GLY A 481 35.58 -24.88 -32.37
CA GLY A 481 36.95 -24.48 -32.69
C GLY A 481 37.11 -24.30 -34.21
N THR A 482 37.51 -23.10 -34.62
CA THR A 482 38.13 -22.85 -35.93
C THR A 482 39.58 -23.36 -35.92
N ARG A 483 39.96 -23.93 -37.08
CA ARG A 483 41.23 -24.56 -37.52
C ARG A 483 42.48 -23.69 -37.27
N PHE A 484 43.72 -24.21 -37.25
CA PHE A 484 44.54 -24.64 -38.41
C PHE A 484 45.74 -25.52 -37.92
N THR A 485 45.87 -26.79 -38.35
CA THR A 485 46.63 -27.39 -39.48
C THR A 485 48.17 -27.40 -39.38
N ALA A 486 48.75 -28.62 -39.40
CA ALA A 486 49.80 -29.04 -40.34
C ALA A 486 49.84 -30.59 -40.43
N GLN A 487 49.86 -31.10 -41.67
CA GLN A 487 49.80 -32.50 -42.16
C GLN A 487 51.19 -33.23 -42.09
N PRO A 488 51.46 -34.41 -42.71
CA PRO A 488 50.63 -35.43 -43.41
C PRO A 488 50.93 -36.92 -43.07
N PHE A 489 50.16 -37.83 -43.69
CA PHE A 489 50.49 -39.15 -44.31
C PHE A 489 49.47 -40.29 -44.01
N PRO A 490 49.27 -41.26 -44.93
CA PRO A 490 47.97 -41.64 -45.50
C PRO A 490 47.57 -43.10 -45.15
N PRO A 491 46.47 -43.68 -45.70
CA PRO A 491 45.70 -44.78 -45.10
C PRO A 491 46.17 -46.19 -45.54
N PRO A 492 45.55 -47.26 -45.02
CA PRO A 492 44.61 -48.04 -45.84
C PRO A 492 43.31 -48.38 -45.08
N THR A 493 42.13 -48.22 -45.69
CA THR A 493 41.26 -49.29 -46.27
C THR A 493 41.09 -50.49 -45.33
N SER A 494 39.88 -50.89 -44.96
CA SER A 494 38.66 -51.09 -45.76
C SER A 494 37.40 -50.98 -44.91
#